data_AF-A0A2V5W5V3-F1
#
_entry.id   AF-A0A2V5W5V3-F1
#
_cell.length_a   1.000
_cell.length_b   1.000
_cell.length_c   1.000
_cell.angle_alpha   90.00
_cell.angle_beta   90.00
_cell.angle_gamma   90.00
#
_symmetry.space_group_name_H-M   'P 1'
#
loop_
_entity.id
_entity.type
_entity.pdbx_description
1 polymer ?
#
loop_
_entity_poly.entity_id
_entity_poly.type
_entity_poly.pdbx_seq_one_letter_code
_entity_poly.pdbx_strand_id
1 'polypeptide(L)' 'KPDLQPLYDYLVRRGRFVQLDNYNPKYLPIFSRDVLKRIAAGDESWDQMVPPQVAEIIRRRGFFGYKKR' A
#
# COMPACT_ATOMS: atom_id res chain seq x y z
N LYS A 1 -16.28 -11.05 -14.09
CA LYS A 1 -16.97 -10.93 -15.39
C LYS A 1 -16.41 -12.02 -16.31
N PRO A 2 -17.08 -13.19 -16.40
CA PRO A 2 -16.56 -14.37 -17.10
C PRO A 2 -16.31 -14.11 -18.61
N ASP A 3 -17.00 -13.13 -19.18
CA ASP A 3 -16.84 -12.58 -20.52
C ASP A 3 -15.47 -11.93 -20.79
N LEU A 4 -14.74 -11.49 -19.74
CA LEU A 4 -13.43 -10.86 -19.89
C LEU A 4 -12.26 -11.85 -19.81
N GLN A 5 -12.50 -13.09 -19.38
CA GLN A 5 -11.43 -14.09 -19.24
C GLN A 5 -10.70 -14.37 -20.57
N PRO A 6 -11.39 -14.56 -21.72
CA PRO A 6 -10.71 -14.81 -22.99
C PRO A 6 -9.83 -13.64 -23.45
N LEU A 7 -10.26 -12.41 -23.18
CA LEU A 7 -9.49 -11.19 -23.49
C LEU A 7 -8.26 -11.07 -22.59
N TYR A 8 -8.42 -11.33 -21.30
CA TYR A 8 -7.32 -11.36 -20.34
C TYR A 8 -6.26 -12.38 -20.77
N ASP A 9 -6.67 -13.62 -21.04
CA ASP A 9 -5.76 -14.70 -21.45
C ASP A 9 -5.04 -14.38 -22.77
N TYR A 10 -5.73 -13.75 -23.74
CA TYR A 10 -5.12 -13.26 -24.96
C TYR A 10 -4.01 -12.24 -24.69
N LEU A 11 -4.26 -11.25 -23.83
CA LEU A 11 -3.30 -10.20 -23.49
C LEU A 11 -2.10 -10.75 -22.71
N VAL A 12 -2.31 -11.69 -21.79
CA VAL A 12 -1.23 -12.38 -21.06
C VAL A 12 -0.36 -13.18 -22.02
N ARG A 13 -0.94 -14.03 -22.89
CA ARG A 13 -0.17 -14.84 -23.86
C ARG A 13 0.64 -14.00 -24.83
N ARG A 14 0.17 -12.80 -25.18
CA ARG A 14 0.88 -11.86 -26.06
C ARG A 14 1.93 -11.02 -25.32
N GLY A 15 2.17 -11.27 -24.03
CA GLY A 15 3.11 -10.53 -23.20
C GLY A 15 2.70 -9.07 -22.96
N ARG A 16 1.42 -8.74 -23.14
CA ARG A 16 0.89 -7.38 -22.92
C ARG A 16 0.58 -7.13 -21.44
N PHE A 17 0.37 -8.21 -20.68
CA PHE A 17 0.38 -8.21 -19.23
C PHE A 17 1.56 -9.04 -18.73
N VAL A 18 2.43 -8.41 -17.96
CA VAL A 18 3.53 -9.07 -17.26
C VAL A 18 3.12 -9.21 -15.79
N GLN A 19 3.27 -10.42 -15.25
CA GLN A 19 3.02 -10.66 -13.84
C GLN A 19 4.06 -9.88 -13.03
N LEU A 20 3.62 -9.24 -11.94
CA LEU A 20 4.54 -8.64 -11.01
C LEU A 20 5.31 -9.78 -10.32
N ASP A 21 6.60 -9.89 -10.61
CA ASP A 21 7.53 -10.78 -9.92
C ASP A 21 8.33 -9.99 -8.87
N ASN A 22 9.04 -10.71 -8.00
CA ASN A 22 9.94 -10.12 -6.99
C ASN A 22 9.32 -9.04 -6.07
N TYR A 23 8.07 -9.24 -5.65
CA TYR A 23 7.42 -8.39 -4.65
C TYR A 23 7.21 -9.14 -3.34
N ASN A 24 6.97 -8.40 -2.25
CA ASN A 24 6.59 -8.98 -0.96
C ASN A 24 5.05 -8.97 -0.82
N PRO A 25 4.37 -10.13 -0.83
CA PRO A 25 2.91 -10.20 -0.69
C PRO A 25 2.38 -9.55 0.59
N LYS A 26 3.20 -9.46 1.65
CA LYS A 26 2.83 -8.80 2.91
C LYS A 26 2.57 -7.30 2.75
N TYR A 27 3.07 -6.67 1.67
CA TYR A 27 2.89 -5.24 1.41
C TYR A 27 1.69 -4.93 0.52
N LEU A 28 1.17 -5.90 -0.25
CA LEU A 28 -0.02 -5.70 -1.09
C LEU A 28 -1.26 -5.18 -0.35
N PRO A 29 -1.57 -5.58 0.90
CA PRO A 29 -2.74 -5.07 1.62
C PRO A 29 -2.51 -3.69 2.26
N ILE A 30 -1.30 -3.12 2.16
CA ILE A 30 -1.00 -1.80 2.73
C ILE A 30 -1.50 -0.72 1.78
N PHE A 31 -2.52 0.04 2.20
CA PHE A 31 -3.03 1.18 1.44
C PHE A 31 -2.83 2.50 2.18
N SER A 32 -2.40 3.54 1.46
CA SER A 32 -2.16 4.88 2.03
C SER A 32 -3.40 5.44 2.74
N ARG A 33 -4.61 5.18 2.22
CA ARG A 33 -5.87 5.60 2.86
C ARG A 33 -6.02 5.04 4.28
N ASP A 34 -5.56 3.83 4.54
CA ASP A 34 -5.70 3.18 5.84
C ASP A 34 -4.62 3.68 6.80
N VAL A 35 -3.40 3.84 6.30
CA VAL A 35 -2.28 4.48 7.02
C VAL A 35 -2.66 5.89 7.48
N LEU A 36 -3.15 6.73 6.56
CA LEU A 36 -3.52 8.12 6.86
C LEU A 36 -4.67 8.22 7.87
N LYS A 37 -5.68 7.35 7.77
CA LYS A 37 -6.77 7.27 8.75
C LYS A 37 -6.26 6.92 10.15
N ARG A 38 -5.37 5.93 10.25
CA ARG A 38 -4.77 5.51 11.52
C ARG A 38 -3.91 6.61 12.15
N ILE A 39 -3.11 7.33 11.34
CA ILE A 39 -2.33 8.48 11.80
C ILE A 39 -3.25 9.54 12.42
N ALA A 40 -4.30 9.94 11.69
CA ALA A 40 -5.24 10.96 12.16
C ALA A 40 -6.04 10.53 13.41
N ALA A 41 -6.29 9.22 13.57
CA ALA A 41 -6.95 8.64 14.73
C ALA A 41 -6.01 8.49 15.96
N GLY A 42 -4.70 8.67 15.80
CA GLY A 42 -3.72 8.44 16.86
C GLY A 42 -3.49 6.95 17.17
N ASP A 43 -3.84 6.06 16.26
CA ASP A 43 -3.46 4.65 16.30
C ASP A 43 -1.96 4.54 15.95
N GLU A 44 -1.16 3.73 16.63
CA GLU A 44 0.27 3.57 16.33
C GLU A 44 0.57 2.40 15.39
N SER A 45 -0.44 1.56 15.10
CA SER A 45 -0.28 0.38 14.24
C SER A 45 0.11 0.73 12.79
N TRP A 46 -0.05 1.98 12.36
CA TRP A 46 0.42 2.44 11.04
C TRP A 46 1.95 2.50 10.93
N ASP A 47 2.69 2.54 12.04
CA ASP A 47 4.17 2.58 12.04
C ASP A 47 4.73 1.34 11.32
N GLN A 48 4.12 0.18 11.54
CA GLN A 48 4.50 -1.09 10.89
C GLN A 48 4.09 -1.18 9.41
N MET A 49 3.25 -0.26 8.94
CA MET A 49 2.74 -0.22 7.57
C MET A 49 3.63 0.61 6.64
N VAL A 50 4.65 1.29 7.16
CA VAL A 50 5.58 2.10 6.38
C VAL A 50 7.02 1.76 6.74
N PRO A 51 8.00 2.05 5.87
CA PRO A 51 9.40 1.93 6.24
C PRO A 51 9.72 2.80 7.48
N PRO A 52 10.60 2.34 8.39
CA PRO A 52 10.89 3.04 9.65
C PRO A 52 11.30 4.51 9.47
N GLN A 53 12.05 4.81 8.41
CA GLN A 53 12.50 6.16 8.06
C GLN A 53 11.32 7.10 7.76
N VAL A 54 10.27 6.57 7.13
CA VAL A 54 9.05 7.33 6.83
C VAL A 54 8.28 7.62 8.12
N ALA A 55 8.16 6.62 8.99
CA ALA A 55 7.50 6.79 10.29
C ALA A 55 8.22 7.83 11.17
N GLU A 56 9.55 7.84 11.17
CA GLU A 56 10.34 8.85 11.88
C GLU A 56 10.04 10.26 11.36
N ILE A 57 10.03 10.45 10.03
CA ILE A 57 9.76 11.77 9.42
C ILE A 57 8.35 12.25 9.78
N ILE A 58 7.34 11.38 9.72
CA ILE A 58 5.95 11.71 10.07
C ILE A 58 5.86 12.14 11.53
N ARG A 59 6.45 11.37 12.46
CA ARG A 59 6.45 11.70 13.89
C ARG A 59 7.19 13.00 14.19
N ARG A 60 8.35 13.21 13.57
CA ARG A 60 9.18 14.40 13.80
C ARG A 60 8.48 15.68 13.33
N ARG A 61 7.84 15.64 12.16
CA ARG A 61 7.22 16.80 11.50
C ARG A 61 5.73 16.97 11.76
N GLY A 62 5.06 16.03 12.43
CA GLY A 62 3.63 16.10 12.71
C GLY A 62 2.76 16.00 11.45
N PHE A 63 3.19 15.22 10.45
CA PHE A 63 2.47 15.12 9.19
C PHE A 63 1.16 14.33 9.30
N PHE A 64 0.26 14.58 8.35
CA PHE A 64 -0.99 13.83 8.18
C PHE A 64 -1.91 13.82 9.41
N GLY A 65 -1.86 14.86 10.23
CA GLY A 65 -2.66 14.97 11.45
C GLY A 65 -2.08 14.23 12.65
N TYR A 66 -0.82 13.77 12.57
CA TYR A 66 -0.13 13.16 13.70
C TYR A 66 -0.02 14.16 14.87
N LYS A 67 -0.64 13.81 15.99
CA LYS A 67 -0.56 14.59 17.23
C LYS A 67 0.55 13.99 18.08
N LYS A 68 1.62 14.78 18.33
CA LYS A 68 2.57 14.45 19.40
C LYS A 68 1.79 14.41 20.70
N ARG A 69 1.79 13.24 21.36
CA ARG A 69 1.46 13.15 22.78
C ARG A 69 2.57 13.77 23.60
#